data_AF-A0A1M5E5U3-F1
#
_entry.id   AF-A0A1M5E5U3-F1
#
_cell.length_a   1.000
_cell.length_b   1.000
_cell.length_c   1.000
_cell.angle_alpha   90.00
_cell.angle_beta   90.00
_cell.angle_gamma   90.00
#
_symmetry.space_group_name_H-M   'P 1'
#
loop_
_entity.id
_entity.type
_entity.pdbx_description
1 polymer ?
#
loop_
_entity_poly.entity_id
_entity_poly.type
_entity_poly.pdbx_seq_one_letter_code
_entity_poly.pdbx_strand_id
1 'polypeptide(L)'
;MKKDLLSAQFLKTGSAWIFLIIGIFLYFIGYFQIDSGTIWKEIVIKMGDILVIGVILGYLTNVAQLAGVFKSDLEQIIYAKEFINKRKDLPIIWENVTKALFKSKFPSISKDLLAIIMNSYLPVNNVSYYNDYEIDIELTWAEKDKNTIITKSNITFDLIAETKDKFQFPLKSWIEVGGLDEADYHVKVDNYIVNGKPANVISVNSEVSNGCHFFQHIIELEGETKYEISKTVEKKYSLEKDFTICFKALFLINKLTVKFSYPDDICACFISRGTVADFKSQTHKNNSFTMKYKELILPNQGYVISLKEKN
;
A
#
# COMPACT_ATOMS: atom_id res chain seq x y z
N MET A 1 46.78 -24.88 -40.00
CA MET A 1 45.89 -23.77 -40.39
C MET A 1 46.63 -22.46 -40.09
N LYS A 2 47.10 -21.76 -41.12
CA LYS A 2 47.87 -20.51 -40.96
C LYS A 2 46.96 -19.47 -40.33
N LYS A 3 47.30 -18.99 -39.12
CA LYS A 3 46.67 -17.81 -38.54
C LYS A 3 47.20 -16.61 -39.32
N ASP A 4 46.40 -16.06 -40.21
CA ASP A 4 46.72 -14.79 -40.86
C ASP A 4 46.79 -13.70 -39.79
N LEU A 5 48.01 -13.26 -39.51
CA LEU A 5 48.34 -12.14 -38.62
C LEU A 5 47.66 -10.82 -39.06
N LEU A 6 47.15 -10.78 -40.29
CA LEU A 6 46.46 -9.66 -40.93
C LEU A 6 44.93 -9.86 -41.04
N SER A 7 44.32 -10.72 -40.21
CA SER A 7 42.86 -10.79 -40.20
C SER A 7 42.25 -9.45 -39.75
N ALA A 8 41.16 -9.02 -40.39
CA ALA A 8 40.49 -7.75 -40.12
C ALA A 8 40.13 -7.55 -38.63
N GLN A 9 39.94 -8.64 -37.89
CA GLN A 9 39.65 -8.66 -36.46
C GLN A 9 40.89 -8.34 -35.60
N PHE A 10 42.08 -8.83 -36.00
CA PHE A 10 43.35 -8.45 -35.39
C PHE A 10 43.72 -6.99 -35.70
N LEU A 11 43.47 -6.53 -36.93
CA LEU A 11 43.65 -5.13 -37.30
C LEU A 11 42.72 -4.20 -36.51
N LYS A 12 41.47 -4.58 -36.26
CA LYS A 12 40.52 -3.78 -35.47
C LYS A 12 40.89 -3.68 -33.99
N THR A 13 41.51 -4.72 -33.44
CA THR A 13 41.91 -4.80 -32.02
C THR A 13 43.32 -4.23 -31.79
N GLY A 14 44.20 -4.35 -32.80
CA GLY A 14 45.57 -3.86 -32.78
C GLY A 14 45.76 -2.43 -33.32
N SER A 15 44.79 -1.87 -34.05
CA SER A 15 44.89 -0.53 -34.64
C SER A 15 45.15 0.57 -33.62
N ALA A 16 44.53 0.49 -32.44
CA ALA A 16 44.76 1.46 -31.35
C ALA A 16 46.23 1.44 -30.88
N TRP A 17 46.81 0.26 -30.72
CA TRP A 17 48.22 0.10 -30.38
C TRP A 17 49.15 0.54 -31.51
N ILE A 18 48.78 0.25 -32.76
CA ILE A 18 49.51 0.68 -33.94
C ILE A 18 49.52 2.21 -34.03
N PHE A 19 48.39 2.89 -33.86
CA PHE A 19 48.31 4.36 -33.88
C PHE A 19 49.07 5.00 -32.72
N LEU A 20 49.05 4.40 -31.53
CA LEU A 20 49.83 4.88 -30.39
C LEU A 20 51.33 4.75 -30.63
N ILE A 21 51.78 3.58 -31.12
CA ILE A 21 53.19 3.33 -31.45
C ILE A 21 53.66 4.28 -32.56
N ILE A 22 52.85 4.47 -33.61
CA ILE A 22 53.15 5.43 -34.69
C ILE A 22 53.20 6.85 -34.16
N GLY A 23 52.29 7.25 -33.28
CA GLY A 23 52.29 8.58 -32.66
C GLY A 23 53.55 8.85 -31.83
N ILE A 24 53.97 7.87 -31.01
CA ILE A 24 55.23 7.94 -30.23
C ILE A 24 56.45 8.01 -31.16
N PHE A 25 56.43 7.24 -32.26
CA PHE A 25 57.50 7.25 -33.25
C PHE A 25 57.60 8.59 -34.01
N LEU A 26 56.46 9.23 -34.32
CA LEU A 26 56.42 10.56 -34.92
C LEU A 26 56.97 11.62 -33.96
N TYR A 27 56.72 11.53 -32.65
CA TYR A 27 57.39 12.40 -31.68
C TYR A 27 58.91 12.19 -31.68
N PHE A 28 59.36 10.93 -31.71
CA PHE A 28 60.79 10.62 -31.75
C PHE A 28 61.47 11.25 -32.98
N ILE A 29 60.87 11.10 -34.16
CA ILE A 29 61.37 11.71 -35.40
C ILE A 29 61.31 13.24 -35.32
N GLY A 30 60.17 13.80 -34.91
CA GLY A 30 59.96 15.24 -34.86
C GLY A 30 60.90 15.98 -33.90
N TYR A 31 61.27 15.36 -32.77
CA TYR A 31 62.17 15.97 -31.79
C TYR A 31 63.66 15.72 -32.07
N PHE A 32 64.04 14.54 -32.59
CA PHE A 32 65.45 14.14 -32.69
C PHE A 32 66.04 14.09 -34.10
N GLN A 33 65.22 13.97 -35.14
CA GLN A 33 65.71 13.82 -36.53
C GLN A 33 65.41 15.03 -37.43
N ILE A 34 64.54 15.95 -37.00
CA ILE A 34 64.13 17.09 -37.81
C ILE A 34 64.65 18.40 -37.21
N ASP A 35 65.35 19.18 -38.04
CA ASP A 35 65.90 20.49 -37.67
C ASP A 35 64.83 21.49 -37.24
N SER A 36 65.17 22.27 -36.22
CA SER A 36 64.29 23.18 -35.46
C SER A 36 63.60 24.26 -36.29
N GLY A 37 64.09 24.56 -37.50
CA GLY A 37 63.57 25.63 -38.37
C GLY A 37 62.62 25.16 -39.47
N THR A 38 62.28 23.87 -39.55
CA THR A 38 61.49 23.32 -40.66
C THR A 38 60.01 23.17 -40.31
N ILE A 39 59.13 23.56 -41.24
CA ILE A 39 57.67 23.39 -41.13
C ILE A 39 57.28 21.91 -40.93
N TRP A 40 58.09 21.00 -41.46
CA TRP A 40 57.92 19.55 -41.32
C TRP A 40 57.97 19.05 -39.88
N LYS A 41 58.76 19.70 -39.01
CA LYS A 41 58.79 19.39 -37.58
C LYS A 41 57.42 19.58 -36.94
N GLU A 42 56.80 20.72 -37.22
CA GLU A 42 55.50 21.07 -36.64
C GLU A 42 54.38 20.15 -37.15
N ILE A 43 54.42 19.79 -38.45
CA ILE A 43 53.46 18.85 -39.04
C ILE A 43 53.60 17.46 -38.40
N VAL A 44 54.83 16.94 -38.29
CA VAL A 44 55.10 15.61 -37.72
C VAL A 44 54.67 15.53 -36.25
N ILE A 45 54.97 16.56 -35.46
CA ILE A 45 54.56 16.65 -34.06
C ILE A 45 53.03 16.72 -33.94
N LYS A 46 52.34 17.56 -34.74
CA LYS A 46 50.87 17.64 -34.73
C LYS A 46 50.19 16.34 -35.16
N MET A 47 50.76 15.61 -36.11
CA MET A 47 50.26 14.27 -36.45
C MET A 47 50.46 13.28 -35.29
N GLY A 48 51.58 13.38 -34.57
CA GLY A 48 51.82 12.63 -33.32
C GLY A 48 50.78 12.97 -32.24
N ASP A 49 50.51 14.25 -32.01
CA ASP A 49 49.50 14.75 -31.07
C ASP A 49 48.12 14.13 -31.37
N ILE A 50 47.66 14.22 -32.63
CA ILE A 50 46.35 13.70 -33.06
C ILE A 50 46.25 12.20 -32.81
N LEU A 51 47.28 11.43 -33.14
CA LEU A 51 47.27 9.98 -32.99
C LEU A 51 47.29 9.56 -31.51
N VAL A 52 48.13 10.17 -30.68
CA VAL A 52 48.21 9.81 -29.25
C VAL A 52 46.96 10.26 -28.50
N ILE A 53 46.52 11.50 -28.70
CA ILE A 53 45.30 12.04 -28.06
C ILE A 53 44.07 11.26 -28.52
N GLY A 54 43.97 10.93 -29.81
CA GLY A 54 42.85 10.14 -30.35
C GLY A 54 42.73 8.75 -29.73
N VAL A 55 43.85 8.06 -29.50
CA VAL A 55 43.87 6.74 -28.83
C VAL A 55 43.46 6.88 -27.36
N ILE A 56 43.99 7.85 -26.63
CA ILE A 56 43.66 8.08 -25.22
C ILE A 56 42.19 8.44 -25.05
N LEU A 57 41.67 9.38 -25.85
CA LEU A 57 40.25 9.77 -25.84
C LEU A 57 39.34 8.60 -26.23
N GLY A 58 39.70 7.83 -27.25
CA GLY A 58 38.96 6.64 -27.65
C GLY A 58 38.87 5.59 -26.56
N TYR A 59 39.99 5.34 -25.85
CA TYR A 59 40.03 4.44 -24.70
C TYR A 59 39.15 4.95 -23.55
N LEU A 60 39.30 6.22 -23.14
CA LEU A 60 38.50 6.83 -22.07
C LEU A 60 37.01 6.82 -22.40
N THR A 61 36.65 7.09 -23.66
CA THR A 61 35.25 7.05 -24.13
C THR A 61 34.67 5.65 -24.03
N ASN A 62 35.42 4.62 -24.44
CA ASN A 62 34.98 3.22 -24.36
C ASN A 62 34.83 2.77 -22.90
N VAL A 63 35.77 3.14 -22.02
CA VAL A 63 35.67 2.87 -20.57
C VAL A 63 34.43 3.54 -19.96
N ALA A 64 34.15 4.80 -20.31
CA ALA A 64 32.96 5.49 -19.84
C ALA A 64 31.66 4.85 -20.36
N GLN A 65 31.64 4.41 -21.61
CA GLN A 65 30.51 3.67 -22.18
C GLN A 65 30.30 2.32 -21.50
N LEU A 66 31.36 1.55 -21.27
CA LEU A 66 31.31 0.28 -20.54
C LEU A 66 30.86 0.49 -19.10
N ALA A 67 31.35 1.51 -18.40
CA ALA A 67 30.89 1.85 -17.06
C ALA A 67 29.40 2.23 -17.04
N GLY A 68 28.93 2.95 -18.06
CA GLY A 68 27.51 3.30 -18.24
C GLY A 68 26.63 2.07 -18.49
N VAL A 69 27.02 1.20 -19.42
CA VAL A 69 26.32 -0.05 -19.73
C VAL A 69 26.30 -0.96 -18.51
N PHE A 70 27.46 -1.17 -17.87
CA PHE A 70 27.57 -1.99 -16.67
C PHE A 70 26.72 -1.46 -15.53
N LYS A 71 26.72 -0.14 -15.29
CA LYS A 71 25.86 0.48 -14.28
C LYS A 71 24.38 0.24 -14.58
N SER A 72 23.96 0.44 -15.83
CA SER A 72 22.57 0.22 -16.26
C SER A 72 22.14 -1.24 -16.06
N ASP A 73 22.97 -2.19 -16.51
CA ASP A 73 22.68 -3.62 -16.39
C ASP A 73 22.62 -4.04 -14.91
N LEU A 74 23.55 -3.53 -14.09
CA LEU A 74 23.61 -3.84 -12.67
C LEU A 74 22.43 -3.22 -11.91
N GLU A 75 22.02 -1.99 -12.22
CA GLU A 75 20.78 -1.39 -11.70
C GLU A 75 19.55 -2.24 -12.09
N GLN A 76 19.46 -2.66 -13.34
CA GLN A 76 18.36 -3.51 -13.82
C GLN A 76 18.32 -4.86 -13.07
N ILE A 77 19.47 -5.47 -12.82
CA ILE A 77 19.59 -6.71 -12.04
C ILE A 77 19.23 -6.48 -10.57
N ILE A 78 19.71 -5.40 -9.95
CA ILE A 78 19.45 -5.08 -8.52
C ILE A 78 17.96 -4.84 -8.25
N TYR A 79 17.25 -4.20 -9.19
CA TYR A 79 15.82 -3.93 -9.09
C TYR A 79 14.95 -5.04 -9.71
N ALA A 80 15.54 -6.11 -10.22
CA ALA A 80 14.77 -7.27 -10.68
C ALA A 80 14.04 -7.91 -9.50
N LYS A 81 12.78 -8.32 -9.75
CA LYS A 81 11.86 -8.90 -8.75
C LYS A 81 12.49 -10.07 -7.99
N GLU A 82 13.28 -10.89 -8.68
CA GLU A 82 13.97 -12.07 -8.13
C GLU A 82 15.00 -11.72 -7.05
N PHE A 83 15.66 -10.57 -7.18
CA PHE A 83 16.61 -10.08 -6.18
C PHE A 83 15.90 -9.36 -5.04
N ILE A 84 14.90 -8.53 -5.34
CA ILE A 84 14.09 -7.81 -4.35
C ILE A 84 13.53 -8.78 -3.29
N ASN A 85 12.97 -9.91 -3.69
CA ASN A 85 12.36 -10.87 -2.76
C ASN A 85 13.36 -11.54 -1.79
N LYS A 86 14.67 -11.49 -2.06
CA LYS A 86 15.70 -12.08 -1.20
C LYS A 86 16.38 -11.05 -0.30
N ARG A 87 16.03 -9.77 -0.44
CA ARG A 87 16.65 -8.65 0.27
C ARG A 87 16.08 -8.49 1.67
N LYS A 88 16.98 -8.26 2.63
CA LYS A 88 16.62 -7.97 4.03
C LYS A 88 16.49 -6.47 4.30
N ASP A 89 16.93 -5.62 3.37
CA ASP A 89 16.99 -4.17 3.47
C ASP A 89 15.80 -3.46 2.80
N LEU A 90 14.74 -4.19 2.41
CA LEU A 90 13.53 -3.63 1.78
C LEU A 90 12.91 -2.46 2.56
N PRO A 91 12.82 -2.47 3.91
CA PRO A 91 12.30 -1.33 4.66
C PRO A 91 13.13 -0.05 4.48
N ILE A 92 14.46 -0.19 4.41
CA ILE A 92 15.38 0.95 4.21
C ILE A 92 15.25 1.48 2.78
N ILE A 93 15.12 0.60 1.79
CA ILE A 93 14.90 0.98 0.40
C ILE A 93 13.58 1.72 0.26
N TRP A 94 12.50 1.20 0.84
CA TRP A 94 11.19 1.84 0.89
C TRP A 94 11.29 3.25 1.46
N GLU A 95 11.98 3.42 2.59
CA GLU A 95 12.17 4.72 3.22
C GLU A 95 12.92 5.70 2.31
N ASN A 96 14.04 5.26 1.72
CA ASN A 96 14.87 6.10 0.85
C ASN A 96 14.15 6.51 -0.44
N VAL A 97 13.47 5.56 -1.10
CA VAL A 97 12.68 5.82 -2.31
C VAL A 97 11.54 6.78 -1.98
N THR A 98 10.83 6.55 -0.87
CA THR A 98 9.71 7.40 -0.48
C THR A 98 10.16 8.81 -0.11
N LYS A 99 11.29 8.96 0.61
CA LYS A 99 11.90 10.26 0.88
C LYS A 99 12.28 10.99 -0.41
N ALA A 100 12.86 10.28 -1.38
CA ALA A 100 13.20 10.85 -2.67
C ALA A 100 11.96 11.32 -3.44
N LEU A 101 10.88 10.52 -3.44
CA LEU A 101 9.59 10.87 -4.05
C LEU A 101 8.99 12.14 -3.45
N PHE A 102 9.01 12.27 -2.12
CA PHE A 102 8.53 13.45 -1.42
C PHE A 102 9.53 14.62 -1.41
N LYS A 103 10.67 14.51 -2.11
CA LYS A 103 11.75 15.52 -2.12
C LYS A 103 12.17 15.92 -0.71
N SER A 104 12.26 14.94 0.19
CA SER A 104 12.60 15.12 1.60
C SER A 104 11.70 16.09 2.37
N LYS A 105 10.44 16.25 1.95
CA LYS A 105 9.43 16.93 2.77
C LYS A 105 9.24 16.21 4.10
N PHE A 106 8.96 16.98 5.15
CA PHE A 106 8.76 16.49 6.52
C PHE A 106 9.98 15.75 7.13
N PRO A 107 11.20 16.32 7.04
CA PRO A 107 12.42 15.62 7.46
C PRO A 107 12.38 15.18 8.92
N SER A 108 11.79 16.00 9.80
CA SER A 108 11.69 15.73 11.25
C SER A 108 10.74 14.59 11.61
N ILE A 109 9.71 14.32 10.81
CA ILE A 109 8.67 13.31 11.11
C ILE A 109 8.64 12.16 10.09
N SER A 110 9.50 12.19 9.08
CA SER A 110 9.50 11.23 7.96
C SER A 110 9.60 9.78 8.42
N LYS A 111 10.48 9.50 9.39
CA LYS A 111 10.68 8.16 9.93
C LYS A 111 9.39 7.62 10.56
N ASP A 112 8.75 8.42 11.42
CA ASP A 112 7.54 8.03 12.13
C ASP A 112 6.36 7.89 11.18
N LEU A 113 6.21 8.82 10.23
CA LEU A 113 5.17 8.77 9.20
C LEU A 113 5.24 7.47 8.38
N LEU A 114 6.44 7.11 7.90
CA LEU A 114 6.62 5.92 7.07
C LEU A 114 6.42 4.64 7.86
N ALA A 115 6.84 4.61 9.13
CA ALA A 115 6.55 3.51 10.03
C ALA A 115 5.04 3.35 10.27
N ILE A 116 4.30 4.45 10.48
CA ILE A 116 2.83 4.41 10.63
C ILE A 116 2.17 3.84 9.37
N ILE A 117 2.55 4.31 8.18
CA ILE A 117 2.00 3.81 6.90
C ILE A 117 2.23 2.31 6.77
N MET A 118 3.47 1.86 6.96
CA MET A 118 3.85 0.46 6.76
C MET A 118 3.23 -0.47 7.81
N ASN A 119 3.11 -0.03 9.07
CA ASN A 119 2.64 -0.90 10.15
C ASN A 119 1.12 -0.84 10.37
N SER A 120 0.47 0.27 10.04
CA SER A 120 -0.94 0.49 10.38
C SER A 120 -1.89 0.46 9.17
N TYR A 121 -1.42 0.87 8.00
CA TYR A 121 -2.27 1.01 6.81
C TYR A 121 -1.99 -0.03 5.73
N LEU A 122 -0.72 -0.42 5.57
CA LEU A 122 -0.26 -1.43 4.62
C LEU A 122 0.52 -2.54 5.35
N PRO A 123 -0.08 -3.22 6.34
CA PRO A 123 0.65 -4.22 7.13
C PRO A 123 1.24 -5.28 6.20
N VAL A 124 2.49 -5.66 6.43
CA VAL A 124 3.23 -6.58 5.52
C VAL A 124 2.82 -8.05 5.74
N ASN A 125 2.07 -8.34 6.81
CA ASN A 125 1.71 -9.70 7.20
C ASN A 125 0.21 -9.95 6.96
N ASN A 126 -0.11 -10.93 6.12
CA ASN A 126 -1.42 -11.56 5.93
C ASN A 126 -2.58 -10.55 5.77
N VAL A 127 -2.51 -9.66 4.78
CA VAL A 127 -3.57 -8.66 4.57
C VAL A 127 -4.75 -9.29 3.84
N SER A 128 -5.70 -9.76 4.63
CA SER A 128 -7.04 -9.95 4.11
C SER A 128 -7.69 -8.59 3.82
N TYR A 129 -8.53 -8.49 2.81
CA TYR A 129 -9.34 -7.30 2.55
C TYR A 129 -10.80 -7.66 2.28
N TYR A 130 -11.70 -6.70 2.49
CA TYR A 130 -13.11 -6.83 2.18
C TYR A 130 -13.39 -6.28 0.79
N ASN A 131 -14.17 -6.99 0.00
CA ASN A 131 -14.64 -6.54 -1.29
C ASN A 131 -16.17 -6.47 -1.31
N ASP A 132 -16.70 -5.43 -1.94
CA ASP A 132 -18.14 -5.17 -2.10
C ASP A 132 -18.88 -5.26 -0.74
N TYR A 133 -18.41 -4.49 0.25
CA TYR A 133 -18.96 -4.50 1.60
C TYR A 133 -20.29 -3.75 1.64
N GLU A 134 -21.37 -4.45 1.96
CA GLU A 134 -22.68 -3.86 2.19
C GLU A 134 -23.09 -4.03 3.64
N ILE A 135 -23.58 -2.94 4.22
CA ILE A 135 -24.23 -2.93 5.52
C ILE A 135 -25.59 -2.24 5.41
N ASP A 136 -26.63 -2.95 5.82
CA ASP A 136 -27.99 -2.45 5.92
C ASP A 136 -28.40 -2.40 7.39
N ILE A 137 -28.62 -1.20 7.90
CA ILE A 137 -28.87 -0.93 9.31
C ILE A 137 -30.28 -0.41 9.46
N GLU A 138 -31.08 -1.15 10.20
CA GLU A 138 -32.41 -0.75 10.62
C GLU A 138 -32.37 -0.33 12.09
N LEU A 139 -32.78 0.90 12.37
CA LEU A 139 -32.95 1.44 13.72
C LEU A 139 -34.45 1.42 14.09
N THR A 140 -34.77 0.85 15.25
CA THR A 140 -36.14 0.82 15.78
C THR A 140 -36.16 1.13 17.28
N TRP A 141 -37.27 1.66 17.78
CA TRP A 141 -37.49 1.76 19.22
C TRP A 141 -37.71 0.38 19.83
N ALA A 142 -37.00 0.08 20.91
CA ALA A 142 -37.33 -1.04 21.79
C ALA A 142 -38.36 -0.58 22.83
N GLU A 143 -38.03 0.52 23.51
CA GLU A 143 -38.85 1.16 24.55
C GLU A 143 -38.61 2.67 24.46
N LYS A 144 -39.52 3.40 23.82
CA LYS A 144 -39.37 4.84 23.58
C LYS A 144 -39.29 5.64 24.88
N ASP A 145 -40.13 5.31 25.85
CA ASP A 145 -40.20 5.99 27.15
C ASP A 145 -38.89 5.88 27.96
N LYS A 146 -38.09 4.85 27.69
CA LYS A 146 -36.78 4.60 28.31
C LYS A 146 -35.62 4.98 27.40
N ASN A 147 -35.89 5.66 26.29
CA ASN A 147 -34.91 6.03 25.28
C ASN A 147 -34.05 4.85 24.79
N THR A 148 -34.66 3.66 24.68
CA THR A 148 -33.97 2.40 24.34
C THR A 148 -34.25 2.03 22.90
N ILE A 149 -33.17 1.83 22.13
CA ILE A 149 -33.21 1.52 20.70
C ILE A 149 -32.62 0.14 20.42
N ILE A 150 -33.03 -0.44 19.30
CA ILE A 150 -32.43 -1.61 18.69
C ILE A 150 -31.90 -1.22 17.32
N THR A 151 -30.65 -1.60 17.05
CA THR A 151 -30.08 -1.56 15.70
C THR A 151 -29.91 -2.98 15.20
N LYS A 152 -30.46 -3.27 14.03
CA LYS A 152 -30.28 -4.55 13.34
C LYS A 152 -29.50 -4.31 12.06
N SER A 153 -28.29 -4.84 12.01
CA SER A 153 -27.36 -4.68 10.88
C SER A 153 -27.22 -5.98 10.12
N ASN A 154 -27.69 -6.01 8.88
CA ASN A 154 -27.40 -7.09 7.94
C ASN A 154 -26.13 -6.73 7.15
N ILE A 155 -25.09 -7.55 7.27
CA ILE A 155 -23.77 -7.28 6.72
C ILE A 155 -23.41 -8.40 5.74
N THR A 156 -23.01 -8.03 4.53
CA THR A 156 -22.53 -8.96 3.50
C THR A 156 -21.28 -8.44 2.83
N PHE A 157 -20.28 -9.29 2.62
CA PHE A 157 -19.05 -8.93 1.91
C PHE A 157 -18.25 -10.16 1.50
N ASP A 158 -17.36 -9.98 0.52
CA ASP A 158 -16.33 -10.96 0.19
C ASP A 158 -15.08 -10.68 1.01
N LEU A 159 -14.64 -11.63 1.83
CA LEU A 159 -13.31 -11.60 2.45
C LEU A 159 -12.31 -12.26 1.51
N ILE A 160 -11.31 -11.51 1.07
CA ILE A 160 -10.21 -12.02 0.24
C ILE A 160 -9.00 -12.24 1.13
N ALA A 161 -8.55 -13.49 1.22
CA ALA A 161 -7.38 -13.90 2.01
C ALA A 161 -6.17 -14.15 1.09
N GLU A 162 -4.97 -13.85 1.60
CA GLU A 162 -3.72 -14.02 0.83
C GLU A 162 -3.28 -15.48 0.70
N THR A 163 -3.60 -16.31 1.70
CA THR A 163 -3.23 -17.72 1.75
C THR A 163 -4.45 -18.59 2.05
N LYS A 164 -4.30 -19.91 1.87
CA LYS A 164 -5.30 -20.91 2.23
C LYS A 164 -5.08 -21.46 3.65
N ASP A 165 -4.07 -20.95 4.34
CA ASP A 165 -3.74 -21.42 5.69
C ASP A 165 -4.84 -21.03 6.65
N LYS A 166 -4.91 -21.76 7.76
CA LYS A 166 -5.85 -21.48 8.84
C LYS A 166 -5.57 -20.12 9.50
N PHE A 167 -6.60 -19.28 9.64
CA PHE A 167 -6.50 -18.02 10.36
C PHE A 167 -7.80 -17.67 11.11
N GLN A 168 -7.66 -16.77 12.09
CA GLN A 168 -8.77 -16.28 12.91
C GLN A 168 -9.28 -14.95 12.38
N PHE A 169 -10.60 -14.83 12.26
CA PHE A 169 -11.25 -13.62 11.78
C PHE A 169 -12.17 -13.03 12.86
N PRO A 170 -11.79 -11.88 13.48
CA PRO A 170 -12.57 -11.29 14.55
C PRO A 170 -13.62 -10.28 14.03
N LEU A 171 -14.86 -10.43 14.49
CA LEU A 171 -15.84 -9.34 14.56
C LEU A 171 -15.70 -8.66 15.92
N LYS A 172 -15.58 -7.33 15.93
CA LYS A 172 -15.51 -6.53 17.16
C LYS A 172 -16.62 -5.49 17.17
N SER A 173 -17.21 -5.27 18.34
CA SER A 173 -18.26 -4.29 18.58
C SER A 173 -18.10 -3.72 19.98
N TRP A 174 -18.59 -2.50 20.17
CA TRP A 174 -18.78 -1.91 21.48
C TRP A 174 -20.08 -1.13 21.53
N ILE A 175 -20.54 -0.84 22.74
CA ILE A 175 -21.64 0.07 23.08
C ILE A 175 -21.32 0.77 24.41
N GLU A 176 -21.71 2.03 24.55
CA GLU A 176 -21.60 2.76 25.82
C GLU A 176 -22.75 2.36 26.76
N VAL A 177 -22.40 1.84 27.94
CA VAL A 177 -23.35 1.23 28.91
C VAL A 177 -23.22 1.80 30.31
N GLY A 178 -22.53 2.94 30.46
CA GLY A 178 -22.29 3.58 31.75
C GLY A 178 -23.59 3.82 32.53
N GLY A 179 -23.76 3.10 33.64
CA GLY A 179 -24.92 3.20 34.51
C GLY A 179 -26.17 2.47 34.01
N LEU A 180 -26.05 1.56 33.04
CA LEU A 180 -27.12 0.66 32.61
C LEU A 180 -26.98 -0.72 33.29
N ASP A 181 -28.09 -1.39 33.53
CA ASP A 181 -28.10 -2.79 33.98
C ASP A 181 -27.85 -3.74 32.79
N GLU A 182 -27.31 -4.93 33.05
CA GLU A 182 -27.02 -5.94 32.01
C GLU A 182 -28.25 -6.39 31.20
N ALA A 183 -29.46 -6.20 31.74
CA ALA A 183 -30.72 -6.53 31.06
C ALA A 183 -31.13 -5.47 30.01
N ASP A 184 -30.57 -4.26 30.09
CA ASP A 184 -30.98 -3.12 29.27
C ASP A 184 -30.20 -3.00 27.97
N TYR A 185 -29.13 -3.77 27.83
CA TYR A 185 -28.30 -3.78 26.63
C TYR A 185 -27.89 -5.19 26.20
N HIS A 186 -27.67 -5.37 24.91
CA HIS A 186 -27.04 -6.58 24.40
C HIS A 186 -26.38 -6.35 23.05
N VAL A 187 -25.44 -7.24 22.72
CA VAL A 187 -24.93 -7.42 21.36
C VAL A 187 -25.15 -8.88 21.00
N LYS A 188 -25.91 -9.14 19.95
CA LYS A 188 -26.22 -10.48 19.46
C LYS A 188 -25.76 -10.61 18.01
N VAL A 189 -25.18 -11.75 17.68
CA VAL A 189 -24.79 -12.08 16.30
C VAL A 189 -25.55 -13.33 15.89
N ASP A 190 -26.39 -13.19 14.88
CA ASP A 190 -27.20 -14.25 14.30
C ASP A 190 -26.82 -14.45 12.82
N ASN A 191 -27.19 -15.59 12.25
CA ASN A 191 -27.02 -15.91 10.82
C ASN A 191 -25.59 -15.67 10.30
N TYR A 192 -24.57 -15.95 11.12
CA TYR A 192 -23.18 -15.84 10.68
C TYR A 192 -22.86 -17.02 9.74
N ILE A 193 -22.87 -16.72 8.44
CA ILE A 193 -22.71 -17.68 7.35
C ILE A 193 -21.44 -17.33 6.58
N VAL A 194 -20.68 -18.38 6.24
CA VAL A 194 -19.48 -18.34 5.42
C VAL A 194 -19.67 -19.35 4.29
N ASN A 195 -19.61 -18.89 3.03
CA ASN A 195 -19.81 -19.73 1.84
C ASN A 195 -21.09 -20.57 1.90
N GLY A 196 -22.19 -19.96 2.37
CA GLY A 196 -23.50 -20.62 2.50
C GLY A 196 -23.64 -21.60 3.67
N LYS A 197 -22.60 -21.78 4.51
CA LYS A 197 -22.63 -22.66 5.69
C LYS A 197 -22.50 -21.85 6.99
N PRO A 198 -23.05 -22.31 8.12
CA PRO A 198 -22.80 -21.68 9.41
C PRO A 198 -21.31 -21.54 9.71
N ALA A 199 -20.89 -20.39 10.24
CA ALA A 199 -19.51 -20.11 10.55
C ALA A 199 -18.97 -21.01 11.68
N ASN A 200 -17.70 -21.38 11.60
CA ASN A 200 -17.01 -22.09 12.68
C ASN A 200 -16.59 -21.11 13.78
N VAL A 201 -17.42 -20.97 14.81
CA VAL A 201 -17.19 -20.06 15.93
C VAL A 201 -16.23 -20.69 16.92
N ILE A 202 -15.10 -20.03 17.17
CA ILE A 202 -14.08 -20.51 18.11
C ILE A 202 -14.12 -19.79 19.47
N SER A 203 -14.58 -18.54 19.49
CA SER A 203 -14.75 -17.79 20.74
C SER A 203 -15.73 -16.64 20.61
N VAL A 204 -16.44 -16.39 21.70
CA VAL A 204 -17.28 -15.21 21.91
C VAL A 204 -16.88 -14.62 23.25
N ASN A 205 -16.25 -13.46 23.22
CA ASN A 205 -15.83 -12.73 24.40
C ASN A 205 -16.72 -11.50 24.58
N SER A 206 -17.12 -11.25 25.81
CA SER A 206 -17.98 -10.14 26.19
C SER A 206 -17.51 -9.63 27.54
N GLU A 207 -17.06 -8.38 27.59
CA GLU A 207 -16.56 -7.77 28.83
C GLU A 207 -17.04 -6.33 28.95
N VAL A 208 -17.23 -5.87 30.18
CA VAL A 208 -17.54 -4.47 30.47
C VAL A 208 -16.34 -3.86 31.15
N SER A 209 -15.84 -2.76 30.60
CA SER A 209 -14.70 -2.03 31.16
C SER A 209 -14.90 -0.53 30.94
N ASN A 210 -14.70 0.25 32.00
CA ASN A 210 -14.84 1.72 31.98
C ASN A 210 -16.17 2.23 31.39
N GLY A 211 -17.28 1.56 31.69
CA GLY A 211 -18.62 1.94 31.20
C GLY A 211 -18.86 1.62 29.71
N CYS A 212 -17.97 0.86 29.07
CA CYS A 212 -18.14 0.37 27.71
C CYS A 212 -18.26 -1.15 27.73
N HIS A 213 -19.26 -1.69 27.03
CA HIS A 213 -19.37 -3.12 26.77
C HIS A 213 -18.64 -3.45 25.48
N PHE A 214 -17.60 -4.28 25.58
CA PHE A 214 -16.81 -4.78 24.46
C PHE A 214 -17.24 -6.19 24.11
N PHE A 215 -17.53 -6.40 22.83
CA PHE A 215 -17.95 -7.68 22.29
C PHE A 215 -17.00 -8.11 21.17
N GLN A 216 -16.52 -9.35 21.23
CA GLN A 216 -15.71 -9.97 20.19
C GLN A 216 -16.22 -11.35 19.85
N HIS A 217 -16.46 -11.60 18.57
CA HIS A 217 -16.88 -12.89 18.03
C HIS A 217 -15.86 -13.34 16.99
N ILE A 218 -15.11 -14.39 17.30
CA ILE A 218 -14.03 -14.90 16.45
C ILE A 218 -14.47 -16.19 15.77
N ILE A 219 -14.28 -16.21 14.46
CA ILE A 219 -14.46 -17.41 13.64
C ILE A 219 -13.12 -17.87 13.08
N GLU A 220 -13.05 -19.14 12.70
CA GLU A 220 -11.89 -19.72 12.03
C GLU A 220 -12.20 -19.95 10.54
N LEU A 221 -11.25 -19.59 9.68
CA LEU A 221 -11.31 -19.74 8.23
C LEU A 221 -10.09 -20.50 7.73
N GLU A 222 -10.28 -21.40 6.76
CA GLU A 222 -9.23 -22.26 6.21
C GLU A 222 -9.63 -22.78 4.81
N GLY A 223 -8.64 -23.04 3.95
CA GLY A 223 -8.79 -23.82 2.72
C GLY A 223 -9.15 -23.00 1.47
N GLU A 224 -9.65 -21.78 1.63
CA GLU A 224 -10.02 -20.88 0.53
C GLU A 224 -9.30 -19.52 0.62
N THR A 225 -9.24 -18.81 -0.50
CA THR A 225 -8.69 -17.43 -0.59
C THR A 225 -9.80 -16.39 -0.77
N LYS A 226 -11.06 -16.83 -0.90
CA LYS A 226 -12.24 -15.99 -0.99
C LYS A 226 -13.32 -16.61 -0.12
N TYR A 227 -13.92 -15.82 0.75
CA TYR A 227 -15.04 -16.24 1.61
C TYR A 227 -16.19 -15.25 1.47
N GLU A 228 -17.36 -15.73 1.07
CA GLU A 228 -18.60 -14.98 1.06
C GLU A 228 -19.17 -14.96 2.48
N ILE A 229 -19.10 -13.80 3.13
CA ILE A 229 -19.53 -13.63 4.52
C ILE A 229 -20.87 -12.90 4.55
N SER A 230 -21.85 -13.47 5.27
CA SER A 230 -23.08 -12.79 5.64
C SER A 230 -23.37 -12.96 7.12
N LYS A 231 -23.85 -11.91 7.80
CA LYS A 231 -24.22 -11.96 9.21
C LYS A 231 -25.25 -10.91 9.57
N THR A 232 -26.01 -11.18 10.62
CA THR A 232 -26.91 -10.20 11.25
C THR A 232 -26.34 -9.87 12.63
N VAL A 233 -26.15 -8.58 12.90
CA VAL A 233 -25.73 -8.08 14.22
C VAL A 233 -26.85 -7.23 14.78
N GLU A 234 -27.38 -7.62 15.92
CA GLU A 234 -28.38 -6.86 16.66
C GLU A 234 -27.74 -6.24 17.90
N LYS A 235 -28.01 -4.97 18.14
CA LYS A 235 -27.62 -4.29 19.38
C LYS A 235 -28.82 -3.60 20.00
N LYS A 236 -29.05 -3.83 21.28
CA LYS A 236 -29.98 -3.06 22.12
C LYS A 236 -29.16 -2.17 23.04
N TYR A 237 -29.48 -0.88 23.11
CA TYR A 237 -28.80 0.07 23.98
C TYR A 237 -29.63 1.36 24.16
N SER A 238 -29.22 2.20 25.12
CA SER A 238 -29.84 3.51 25.36
C SER A 238 -29.28 4.56 24.40
N LEU A 239 -30.16 5.25 23.68
CA LEU A 239 -29.81 6.36 22.79
C LEU A 239 -29.25 7.57 23.56
N GLU A 240 -29.59 7.72 24.85
CA GLU A 240 -29.01 8.77 25.71
C GLU A 240 -27.53 8.51 26.00
N LYS A 241 -27.15 7.23 26.18
CA LYS A 241 -25.77 6.82 26.49
C LYS A 241 -24.92 6.72 25.24
N ASP A 242 -25.43 6.10 24.20
CA ASP A 242 -24.73 5.94 22.93
C ASP A 242 -25.58 6.51 21.80
N PHE A 243 -25.33 7.77 21.44
CA PHE A 243 -26.08 8.46 20.39
C PHE A 243 -25.44 8.29 19.00
N THR A 244 -24.49 7.35 18.85
CA THR A 244 -23.76 7.17 17.59
C THR A 244 -23.74 5.73 17.11
N ILE A 245 -23.78 5.55 15.79
CA ILE A 245 -23.46 4.29 15.14
C ILE A 245 -22.15 4.49 14.40
N CYS A 246 -21.07 3.95 14.97
CA CYS A 246 -19.73 4.08 14.44
C CYS A 246 -19.30 2.81 13.69
N PHE A 247 -18.72 3.00 12.51
CA PHE A 247 -18.01 1.95 11.79
C PHE A 247 -16.54 2.32 11.63
N LYS A 248 -15.67 1.35 11.91
CA LYS A 248 -14.24 1.46 11.73
C LYS A 248 -13.71 0.21 11.04
N ALA A 249 -13.11 0.38 9.87
CA ALA A 249 -12.53 -0.71 9.10
C ALA A 249 -11.36 -1.35 9.88
N LEU A 250 -11.42 -2.67 10.05
CA LEU A 250 -10.30 -3.45 10.60
C LEU A 250 -9.26 -3.78 9.52
N PHE A 251 -9.76 -4.11 8.33
CA PHE A 251 -8.99 -4.41 7.13
C PHE A 251 -9.34 -3.42 6.02
N LEU A 252 -8.57 -3.43 4.93
CA LEU A 252 -8.87 -2.66 3.73
C LEU A 252 -10.26 -3.02 3.19
N ILE A 253 -11.01 -2.02 2.70
CA ILE A 253 -12.32 -2.24 2.07
C ILE A 253 -12.30 -1.65 0.67
N ASN A 254 -12.51 -2.51 -0.32
CA ASN A 254 -12.80 -2.10 -1.69
C ASN A 254 -14.32 -1.99 -1.87
N LYS A 255 -14.80 -0.75 -1.97
CA LYS A 255 -16.21 -0.35 -2.04
C LYS A 255 -17.01 -0.67 -0.78
N LEU A 256 -17.64 0.36 -0.23
CA LEU A 256 -18.55 0.28 0.92
C LEU A 256 -19.89 0.90 0.55
N THR A 257 -20.97 0.16 0.81
CA THR A 257 -22.35 0.67 0.74
C THR A 257 -22.97 0.59 2.13
N VAL A 258 -23.47 1.72 2.61
CA VAL A 258 -24.20 1.85 3.87
C VAL A 258 -25.64 2.21 3.54
N LYS A 259 -26.58 1.37 3.96
CA LYS A 259 -28.01 1.64 3.94
C LYS A 259 -28.43 1.82 5.39
N PHE A 260 -29.19 2.89 5.66
CA PHE A 260 -29.64 3.20 7.00
C PHE A 260 -31.11 3.62 6.96
N SER A 261 -31.94 2.98 7.76
CA SER A 261 -33.34 3.36 7.98
C SER A 261 -33.61 3.58 9.46
N TYR A 262 -34.43 4.59 9.76
CA TYR A 262 -34.71 5.02 11.13
C TYR A 262 -36.17 5.46 11.31
N PRO A 263 -36.68 5.57 12.54
CA PRO A 263 -38.03 6.02 12.83
C PRO A 263 -38.27 7.51 12.50
N ASP A 264 -39.53 7.89 12.27
CA ASP A 264 -39.93 9.29 11.94
C ASP A 264 -39.54 10.32 12.99
N ASP A 265 -39.47 9.92 14.25
CA ASP A 265 -39.17 10.76 15.41
C ASP A 265 -37.68 10.81 15.75
N ILE A 266 -36.81 10.20 14.92
CA ILE A 266 -35.36 10.31 15.04
C ILE A 266 -34.79 11.13 13.88
N CYS A 267 -33.82 11.97 14.17
CA CYS A 267 -32.92 12.61 13.22
C CYS A 267 -31.61 11.84 13.17
N ALA A 268 -31.11 11.60 11.96
CA ALA A 268 -29.81 10.96 11.74
C ALA A 268 -28.94 11.80 10.81
N CYS A 269 -27.66 11.93 11.14
CA CYS A 269 -26.67 12.61 10.32
C CYS A 269 -25.48 11.68 10.04
N PHE A 270 -25.15 11.51 8.77
CA PHE A 270 -24.02 10.69 8.34
C PHE A 270 -22.77 11.56 8.19
N ILE A 271 -21.66 11.11 8.79
CA ILE A 271 -20.38 11.82 8.80
C ILE A 271 -19.28 10.85 8.34
N SER A 272 -18.52 11.24 7.31
CA SER A 272 -17.32 10.53 6.86
C SER A 272 -16.26 10.53 7.97
N ARG A 273 -15.62 9.39 8.23
CA ARG A 273 -14.56 9.26 9.24
C ARG A 273 -13.21 8.94 8.60
N GLY A 274 -12.39 9.96 8.44
CA GLY A 274 -10.99 9.84 8.03
C GLY A 274 -10.76 9.39 6.58
N THR A 275 -11.80 9.31 5.76
CA THR A 275 -11.71 9.02 4.32
C THR A 275 -11.18 10.23 3.55
N VAL A 276 -10.50 9.97 2.42
CA VAL A 276 -9.92 11.03 1.58
C VAL A 276 -11.00 11.73 0.75
N ALA A 277 -11.96 10.97 0.24
CA ALA A 277 -13.15 11.48 -0.42
C ALA A 277 -14.37 11.43 0.50
N ASP A 278 -15.45 12.08 0.07
CA ASP A 278 -16.76 11.98 0.72
C ASP A 278 -17.56 10.78 0.20
N PHE A 279 -18.40 10.23 1.07
CA PHE A 279 -19.42 9.27 0.66
C PHE A 279 -20.43 9.95 -0.26
N LYS A 280 -20.82 9.27 -1.33
CA LYS A 280 -21.84 9.76 -2.26
C LYS A 280 -23.21 9.27 -1.83
N SER A 281 -24.13 10.20 -1.58
CA SER A 281 -25.54 9.86 -1.34
C SER A 281 -26.19 9.41 -2.65
N GLN A 282 -26.89 8.27 -2.62
CA GLN A 282 -27.57 7.72 -3.79
C GLN A 282 -29.10 7.82 -3.69
N THR A 283 -29.64 7.84 -2.48
CA THR A 283 -31.08 7.92 -2.24
C THR A 283 -31.33 8.52 -0.87
N HIS A 284 -32.27 9.46 -0.80
CA HIS A 284 -32.93 9.90 0.42
C HIS A 284 -34.42 9.62 0.25
N LYS A 285 -34.97 8.72 1.04
CA LYS A 285 -36.41 8.62 1.27
C LYS A 285 -36.69 9.15 2.68
N ASN A 286 -37.95 9.47 2.99
CA ASN A 286 -38.31 9.85 4.35
C ASN A 286 -37.79 8.77 5.32
N ASN A 287 -36.87 9.17 6.19
CA ASN A 287 -36.15 8.37 7.19
C ASN A 287 -35.29 7.21 6.70
N SER A 288 -34.76 7.29 5.48
CA SER A 288 -33.66 6.42 5.08
C SER A 288 -32.70 7.08 4.12
N PHE A 289 -31.44 6.65 4.18
CA PHE A 289 -30.42 7.08 3.24
C PHE A 289 -29.52 5.93 2.80
N THR A 290 -28.92 6.08 1.62
CA THR A 290 -27.89 5.17 1.12
C THR A 290 -26.63 5.96 0.78
N MET A 291 -25.53 5.61 1.45
CA MET A 291 -24.21 6.20 1.24
C MET A 291 -23.28 5.19 0.58
N LYS A 292 -22.61 5.59 -0.49
CA LYS A 292 -21.64 4.76 -1.22
C LYS A 292 -20.27 5.39 -1.25
N TYR A 293 -19.27 4.61 -0.89
CA TYR A 293 -17.86 4.93 -1.07
C TYR A 293 -17.27 3.95 -2.06
N LYS A 294 -16.88 4.44 -3.25
CA LYS A 294 -16.36 3.58 -4.34
C LYS A 294 -14.84 3.41 -4.30
N GLU A 295 -14.16 4.23 -3.53
CA GLU A 295 -12.71 4.21 -3.40
C GLU A 295 -12.28 3.23 -2.29
N LEU A 296 -10.98 3.14 -2.06
CA LEU A 296 -10.40 2.28 -1.03
C LEU A 296 -10.57 2.92 0.35
N ILE A 297 -11.13 2.17 1.31
CA ILE A 297 -11.15 2.55 2.72
C ILE A 297 -9.98 1.84 3.39
N LEU A 298 -9.12 2.62 4.03
CA LEU A 298 -7.98 2.13 4.78
C LEU A 298 -8.37 1.71 6.20
N PRO A 299 -7.57 0.86 6.87
CA PRO A 299 -7.78 0.56 8.29
C PRO A 299 -7.98 1.83 9.12
N ASN A 300 -8.85 1.75 10.12
CA ASN A 300 -9.27 2.86 10.98
C ASN A 300 -10.12 3.98 10.33
N GLN A 301 -10.40 3.92 9.03
CA GLN A 301 -11.38 4.80 8.37
C GLN A 301 -12.79 4.19 8.39
N GLY A 302 -13.80 4.98 8.08
CA GLY A 302 -15.19 4.52 8.02
C GLY A 302 -16.19 5.67 8.07
N TYR A 303 -17.19 5.55 8.95
CA TYR A 303 -18.23 6.56 9.13
C TYR A 303 -18.75 6.61 10.57
N VAL A 304 -19.45 7.69 10.86
CA VAL A 304 -20.24 7.88 12.08
C VAL A 304 -21.64 8.31 11.66
N ILE A 305 -22.67 7.68 12.20
CA ILE A 305 -24.04 8.16 12.12
C ILE A 305 -24.39 8.71 13.50
N SER A 306 -24.60 10.01 13.62
CA SER A 306 -25.11 10.60 14.87
C SER A 306 -26.64 10.59 14.86
N LEU A 307 -27.21 10.29 16.02
CA LEU A 307 -28.65 10.13 16.24
C LEU A 307 -29.13 11.17 17.25
N LYS A 308 -30.35 11.67 17.06
CA LYS A 308 -31.01 12.58 17.99
C LYS A 308 -32.53 12.43 17.88
N GLU A 309 -33.24 12.35 18.99
CA GLU A 309 -34.71 12.41 18.99
C GLU A 309 -35.20 13.81 18.53
N LYS A 310 -36.28 13.83 17.74
CA LYS A 310 -36.97 15.06 17.35
C LYS A 310 -37.85 15.51 18.51
N ASN A 311 -37.60 16.71 19.02
CA ASN A 311 -38.49 17.39 19.95
C ASN A 311 -39.85 17.71 19.32
#